data_AF-A0A851RBM6-F1
#
_entry.id   AF-A0A851RBM6-F1
#
_cell.length_a   1.000
_cell.length_b   1.000
_cell.length_c   1.000
_cell.angle_alpha   90.00
_cell.angle_beta   90.00
_cell.angle_gamma   90.00
#
_symmetry.space_group_name_H-M   'P 1'
#
loop_
_entity.id
_entity.type
_entity.pdbx_description
1 polymer ?
#
loop_
_entity_poly.entity_id
_entity_poly.type
_entity_poly.pdbx_seq_one_letter_code
_entity_poly.pdbx_strand_id
1 'polypeptide(L)'
;QGMATPRKAEIPLDAMKVLDPRQLKPDCTETERILTVLDETIVKLEITRLILRIIGSLERYAKMLGPEITSSLLEHQKLSMEVQRLLSSPGDEESRIDVEQCLKCSLRNILRLFLANPLLYHGLKYELQVRESPADVFIKAFMEFRDFMLERLLTSPEEEKEKIRFMEDISLQVEKNTEIISALQEELAAAIQTRDEEVKRKDKTIENLKTSIENLAKGCKAEIQQIMKEGKKQQKEDQEASQDRCARLQHDIQRLRAHYNALVLKHRASELVLRKEKCKTEREIQKWVQKYDTDMSEKQAAYEELQAVYKEEKEQLALLMEKHALLLQEYTEIEEERRMLKEKEEEAAREEARRNKAATCIQAFWKGYLVRSIYKSKLKKGKGKGKGKGKGKGKGKGK
;
A
#
# COMPACT_ATOMS: atom_id res chain seq x y z
N GLN A 1 -21.23 44.50 5.58
CA GLN A 1 -21.50 45.91 5.87
C GLN A 1 -23.01 46.11 5.83
N GLY A 2 -23.59 46.61 6.91
CA GLY A 2 -25.04 46.71 7.06
C GLY A 2 -25.63 47.71 6.07
N MET A 3 -26.56 47.24 5.24
CA MET A 3 -27.40 48.08 4.38
C MET A 3 -28.35 48.87 5.30
N ALA A 4 -28.00 50.13 5.57
CA ALA A 4 -28.91 51.07 6.19
C ALA A 4 -30.08 51.29 5.22
N THR A 5 -31.26 50.83 5.62
CA THR A 5 -32.51 51.11 4.91
C THR A 5 -32.69 52.64 4.80
N PRO A 6 -33.01 53.19 3.62
CA PRO A 6 -33.31 54.60 3.52
C PRO A 6 -34.60 54.83 4.28
N ARG A 7 -34.53 55.64 5.35
CA ARG A 7 -35.71 56.20 6.01
C ARG A 7 -36.58 56.78 4.91
N LYS A 8 -37.82 56.29 4.78
CA LYS A 8 -38.87 56.95 4.01
C LYS A 8 -38.82 58.42 4.41
N ALA A 9 -38.48 59.30 3.47
CA ALA A 9 -38.72 60.71 3.63
C ALA A 9 -40.23 60.89 3.65
N GLU A 10 -40.83 60.75 4.83
CA GLU A 10 -42.16 61.28 5.08
C GLU A 10 -42.04 62.78 4.81
N ILE A 11 -42.61 63.21 3.69
CA ILE A 11 -42.91 64.63 3.49
C ILE A 11 -43.70 65.01 4.73
N PRO A 12 -43.19 65.92 5.58
CA PRO A 12 -43.89 66.28 6.80
C PRO A 12 -45.30 66.70 6.39
N LEU A 13 -46.34 66.22 7.09
CA LEU A 13 -47.72 66.66 6.85
C LEU A 13 -47.84 68.20 6.85
N ASP A 14 -46.90 68.89 7.50
CA ASP A 14 -46.75 70.33 7.54
C ASP A 14 -46.32 70.97 6.21
N ALA A 15 -45.58 70.25 5.36
CA ALA A 15 -45.16 70.74 4.04
C ALA A 15 -46.31 70.70 3.01
N MET A 16 -47.26 69.77 3.16
CA MET A 16 -48.45 69.72 2.30
C MET A 16 -49.43 70.87 2.59
N LYS A 17 -49.38 71.47 3.78
CA LYS A 17 -50.21 72.65 4.12
C LYS A 17 -49.91 73.88 3.26
N VAL A 18 -48.80 73.90 2.52
CA VAL A 18 -48.50 74.94 1.54
C VAL A 18 -49.52 74.93 0.40
N LEU A 19 -50.13 73.78 0.12
CA LEU A 19 -51.12 73.60 -0.95
C LEU A 19 -52.54 73.99 -0.54
N ASP A 20 -52.84 74.08 0.76
CA ASP A 20 -54.15 74.49 1.25
C ASP A 20 -54.27 76.03 1.28
N PRO A 21 -55.44 76.62 0.95
CA PRO A 21 -55.68 78.04 1.19
C PRO A 21 -55.52 78.37 2.67
N ARG A 22 -54.79 79.45 2.99
CA ARG A 22 -54.60 79.86 4.40
C ARG A 22 -55.85 80.47 4.99
N GLN A 23 -56.72 81.04 4.15
CA GLN A 23 -58.01 81.58 4.54
C GLN A 23 -59.08 80.52 4.41
N LEU A 24 -59.88 80.33 5.46
CA LEU A 24 -60.99 79.37 5.50
C LEU A 24 -62.36 80.04 5.32
N LYS A 25 -62.40 81.39 5.28
CA LYS A 25 -63.62 82.18 5.15
C LYS A 25 -63.42 83.34 4.18
N PRO A 26 -64.45 83.71 3.41
CA PRO A 26 -64.36 84.83 2.48
C PRO A 26 -64.29 86.16 3.25
N ASP A 27 -63.18 86.87 3.12
CA ASP A 27 -62.99 88.15 3.83
C ASP A 27 -63.60 89.36 3.09
N CYS A 28 -64.05 89.18 1.83
CA CYS A 28 -64.66 90.26 1.04
C CYS A 28 -66.12 89.98 0.65
N THR A 29 -66.90 91.06 0.63
CA THR A 29 -68.31 91.05 0.27
C THR A 29 -68.57 90.56 -1.15
N GLU A 30 -67.62 90.77 -2.06
CA GLU A 30 -67.67 90.32 -3.44
C GLU A 30 -67.55 88.79 -3.53
N THR A 31 -66.65 88.18 -2.76
CA THR A 31 -66.52 86.72 -2.70
C THR A 31 -67.77 86.08 -2.10
N GLU A 32 -68.32 86.64 -1.01
CA GLU A 32 -69.59 86.17 -0.44
C GLU A 32 -70.73 86.26 -1.45
N ARG A 33 -70.84 87.37 -2.20
CA ARG A 33 -71.83 87.52 -3.28
C ARG A 33 -71.67 86.48 -4.37
N ILE A 34 -70.44 86.24 -4.85
CA ILE A 34 -70.19 85.23 -5.89
C ILE A 34 -70.60 83.84 -5.38
N LEU A 35 -70.24 83.48 -4.16
CA LEU A 35 -70.61 82.19 -3.56
C LEU A 35 -72.12 82.06 -3.37
N THR A 36 -72.80 83.10 -2.89
CA THR A 36 -74.27 83.07 -2.74
C THR A 36 -74.98 82.88 -4.08
N VAL A 37 -74.48 83.48 -5.16
CA VAL A 37 -75.03 83.27 -6.51
C VAL A 37 -74.82 81.82 -6.96
N LEU A 38 -73.66 81.23 -6.68
CA LEU A 38 -73.38 79.83 -7.00
C LEU A 38 -74.27 78.88 -6.18
N ASP A 39 -74.40 79.12 -4.87
CA ASP A 39 -75.24 78.34 -3.98
C ASP A 39 -76.73 78.44 -4.37
N GLU A 40 -77.21 79.63 -4.71
CA GLU A 40 -78.57 79.83 -5.22
C GLU A 40 -78.78 79.15 -6.59
N THR A 41 -77.76 79.14 -7.44
CA THR A 41 -77.79 78.45 -8.73
C THR A 41 -77.86 76.94 -8.56
N ILE A 42 -77.12 76.37 -7.60
CA ILE A 42 -77.21 74.95 -7.24
C ILE A 42 -78.65 74.62 -6.82
N VAL A 43 -79.24 75.40 -5.91
CA VAL A 43 -80.62 75.19 -5.46
C VAL A 43 -81.61 75.28 -6.63
N LYS A 44 -81.46 76.26 -7.54
CA LYS A 44 -82.30 76.38 -8.74
C LYS A 44 -82.17 75.16 -9.65
N LEU A 45 -80.96 74.65 -9.89
CA LEU A 45 -80.72 73.44 -10.69
C LEU A 45 -81.35 72.20 -10.04
N GLU A 46 -81.25 72.07 -8.72
CA GLU A 46 -81.89 71.01 -7.96
C GLU A 46 -83.43 71.08 -8.08
N ILE A 47 -84.02 72.28 -7.96
CA ILE A 47 -85.47 72.49 -8.16
C ILE A 47 -85.87 72.15 -9.60
N THR A 48 -85.14 72.62 -10.62
CA THR A 48 -85.44 72.32 -12.03
C THR A 48 -85.43 70.81 -12.29
N ARG A 49 -84.46 70.08 -11.72
CA ARG A 49 -84.45 68.61 -11.80
C ARG A 49 -85.70 67.99 -11.16
N LEU A 50 -86.16 68.49 -10.01
CA LEU A 50 -87.39 68.02 -9.36
C LEU A 50 -88.63 68.32 -10.22
N ILE A 51 -88.70 69.49 -10.85
CA ILE A 51 -89.81 69.90 -11.73
C ILE A 51 -90.01 68.89 -12.86
N LEU A 52 -88.94 68.47 -13.55
CA LEU A 52 -89.04 67.48 -14.64
C LEU A 52 -89.67 66.16 -14.16
N ARG A 53 -89.45 65.78 -12.90
CA ARG A 53 -89.99 64.53 -12.32
C ARG A 53 -91.42 64.69 -11.82
N ILE A 54 -91.73 65.83 -11.22
CA ILE A 54 -93.06 66.15 -10.69
C ILE A 54 -94.08 66.27 -11.83
N ILE A 55 -93.71 66.90 -12.95
CA ILE A 55 -94.59 67.09 -14.11
C ILE A 55 -95.13 65.75 -14.66
N GLY A 56 -94.33 64.68 -14.64
CA GLY A 56 -94.76 63.36 -15.11
C GLY A 56 -95.79 62.66 -14.20
N SER A 57 -96.04 63.17 -12.99
CA SER A 57 -96.95 62.56 -12.01
C SER A 57 -97.61 63.62 -11.10
N LEU A 58 -98.03 64.73 -11.71
CA LEU A 58 -98.47 65.94 -10.99
C LEU A 58 -99.68 65.69 -10.07
N GLU A 59 -100.57 64.76 -10.43
CA GLU A 59 -101.74 64.37 -9.62
C GLU A 59 -101.37 63.85 -8.22
N ARG A 60 -100.20 63.20 -8.10
CA ARG A 60 -99.70 62.65 -6.83
C ARG A 60 -99.21 63.75 -5.89
N TYR A 61 -98.69 64.85 -6.44
CA TYR A 61 -98.03 65.92 -5.69
C TYR A 61 -98.89 67.19 -5.55
N ALA A 62 -100.01 67.29 -6.26
CA ALA A 62 -100.89 68.46 -6.29
C ALA A 62 -101.36 68.93 -4.90
N LYS A 63 -101.65 67.99 -3.98
CA LYS A 63 -102.06 68.31 -2.60
C LYS A 63 -100.92 68.96 -1.79
N MET A 64 -99.68 68.56 -2.03
CA MET A 64 -98.51 69.06 -1.31
C MET A 64 -98.01 70.39 -1.91
N LEU A 65 -98.10 70.55 -3.23
CA LEU A 65 -97.65 71.74 -3.95
C LEU A 65 -98.61 72.93 -3.79
N GLY A 66 -99.89 72.68 -3.48
CA GLY A 66 -100.92 73.71 -3.42
C GLY A 66 -101.38 74.17 -4.81
N PRO A 67 -102.51 74.91 -4.89
CA PRO A 67 -103.16 75.24 -6.15
C PRO A 67 -102.31 76.15 -7.05
N GLU A 68 -101.56 77.09 -6.47
CA GLU A 68 -100.76 78.08 -7.20
C GLU A 68 -99.57 77.45 -7.94
N ILE A 69 -98.82 76.58 -7.26
CA ILE A 69 -97.66 75.88 -7.85
C ILE A 69 -98.14 74.79 -8.81
N THR A 70 -99.23 74.09 -8.48
CA THR A 70 -99.83 73.06 -9.37
C THR A 70 -100.32 73.68 -10.67
N SER A 71 -100.99 74.84 -10.61
CA SER A 71 -101.44 75.58 -11.79
C SER A 71 -100.25 76.02 -12.64
N SER A 72 -99.21 76.58 -12.01
CA SER A 72 -98.00 77.02 -12.70
C SER A 72 -97.25 75.87 -13.38
N LEU A 73 -97.20 74.69 -12.75
CA LEU A 73 -96.61 73.48 -13.31
C LEU A 73 -97.43 72.90 -14.47
N LEU A 74 -98.76 72.95 -14.40
CA LEU A 74 -99.65 72.55 -15.51
C LEU A 74 -99.45 73.45 -16.73
N GLU A 75 -99.34 74.76 -16.53
CA GLU A 75 -99.01 75.71 -17.60
C GLU A 75 -97.62 75.43 -18.18
N HIS A 76 -96.63 75.18 -17.33
CA HIS A 76 -95.29 74.81 -17.78
C HIS A 76 -95.27 73.51 -18.59
N GLN A 77 -96.05 72.51 -18.20
CA GLN A 77 -96.19 71.25 -18.93
C GLN A 77 -96.84 71.47 -20.30
N LYS A 78 -97.89 72.29 -20.38
CA LYS A 78 -98.54 72.66 -21.66
C LYS A 78 -97.55 73.38 -22.58
N LEU A 79 -96.82 74.37 -22.07
CA LEU A 79 -95.78 75.09 -22.81
C LEU A 79 -94.66 74.16 -23.25
N SER A 80 -94.22 73.23 -22.39
CA SER A 80 -93.18 72.24 -22.72
C SER A 80 -93.62 71.29 -23.83
N MET A 81 -94.87 70.83 -23.83
CA MET A 81 -95.41 69.99 -24.91
C MET A 81 -95.56 70.79 -26.21
N GLU A 82 -95.93 72.06 -26.12
CA GLU A 82 -96.04 72.93 -27.29
C GLU A 82 -94.68 73.20 -27.94
N VAL A 83 -93.65 73.50 -27.15
CA VAL A 83 -92.26 73.58 -27.64
C VAL A 83 -91.83 72.26 -28.28
N GLN A 84 -92.13 71.11 -27.65
CA GLN A 84 -91.77 69.80 -28.21
C GLN A 84 -92.46 69.51 -29.56
N ARG A 85 -93.72 69.94 -29.74
CA ARG A 85 -94.44 69.85 -31.02
C ARG A 85 -93.85 70.77 -32.07
N LEU A 86 -93.54 72.01 -31.71
CA LEU A 86 -92.93 73.00 -32.61
C LEU A 86 -91.51 72.61 -33.03
N LEU A 87 -90.76 71.93 -32.16
CA LEU A 87 -89.46 71.33 -32.51
C LEU A 87 -89.57 70.17 -33.51
N SER A 88 -90.74 69.52 -33.60
CA SER A 88 -91.00 68.38 -34.48
C SER A 88 -91.60 68.78 -35.84
N SER A 89 -92.02 70.04 -36.03
CA SER A 89 -92.65 70.56 -37.27
C SER A 89 -91.85 71.74 -37.83
N PRO A 90 -91.46 71.75 -39.13
CA PRO A 90 -90.71 72.85 -39.72
C PRO A 90 -91.66 73.97 -40.20
N GLY A 91 -91.85 75.02 -39.41
CA GLY A 91 -92.56 76.22 -39.89
C GLY A 91 -93.12 77.14 -38.80
N ASP A 92 -92.24 77.89 -38.12
CA ASP A 92 -92.41 79.28 -37.60
C ASP A 92 -91.33 79.53 -36.53
N GLU A 93 -90.24 80.21 -36.88
CA GLU A 93 -89.17 80.55 -35.93
C GLU A 93 -89.61 81.60 -34.89
N GLU A 94 -90.50 82.52 -35.25
CA GLU A 94 -90.94 83.61 -34.38
C GLU A 94 -91.89 83.12 -33.29
N SER A 95 -92.83 82.22 -33.62
CA SER A 95 -93.69 81.55 -32.63
C SER A 95 -92.90 80.63 -31.70
N ARG A 96 -91.81 80.01 -32.18
CA ARG A 96 -90.90 79.20 -31.35
C ARG A 96 -90.18 80.05 -30.30
N ILE A 97 -89.62 81.20 -30.68
CA ILE A 97 -88.92 82.10 -29.75
C ILE A 97 -89.86 82.61 -28.67
N ASP A 98 -91.09 82.99 -29.06
CA ASP A 98 -92.10 83.48 -28.11
C ASP A 98 -92.54 82.40 -27.11
N VAL A 99 -92.77 81.17 -27.58
CA VAL A 99 -93.17 80.04 -26.72
C VAL A 99 -92.00 79.58 -25.84
N GLU A 100 -90.76 79.58 -26.34
CA GLU A 100 -89.55 79.34 -25.53
C GLU A 100 -89.36 80.41 -24.45
N GLN A 101 -89.61 81.67 -24.78
CA GLN A 101 -89.54 82.76 -23.81
C GLN A 101 -90.65 82.64 -22.76
N CYS A 102 -91.86 82.24 -23.16
CA CYS A 102 -92.95 81.92 -22.24
C CYS A 102 -92.59 80.72 -21.34
N LEU A 103 -91.94 79.69 -21.87
CA LEU A 103 -91.46 78.54 -21.11
C LEU A 103 -90.39 78.94 -20.09
N LYS A 104 -89.43 79.81 -20.47
CA LYS A 104 -88.41 80.37 -19.57
C LYS A 104 -89.05 81.23 -18.48
N CYS A 105 -90.03 82.08 -18.82
CA CYS A 105 -90.77 82.89 -17.86
C CYS A 105 -91.58 82.02 -16.88
N SER A 106 -92.22 80.97 -17.39
CA SER A 106 -92.94 79.97 -16.59
C SER A 106 -92.00 79.25 -15.62
N LEU A 107 -90.83 78.78 -16.09
CA LEU A 107 -89.82 78.17 -15.22
C LEU A 107 -89.30 79.14 -14.17
N ARG A 108 -89.02 80.39 -14.53
CA ARG A 108 -88.61 81.44 -13.58
C ARG A 108 -89.69 81.71 -12.54
N ASN A 109 -90.96 81.72 -12.93
CA ASN A 109 -92.07 81.89 -12.01
C ASN A 109 -92.16 80.73 -11.02
N ILE A 110 -92.06 79.48 -11.51
CA ILE A 110 -92.02 78.29 -10.66
C ILE A 110 -90.83 78.34 -9.70
N LEU A 111 -89.62 78.64 -10.20
CA LEU A 111 -88.42 78.77 -9.36
C LEU A 111 -88.61 79.82 -8.27
N ARG A 112 -89.22 80.98 -8.57
CA ARG A 112 -89.54 82.00 -7.55
C ARG A 112 -90.52 81.48 -6.50
N LEU A 113 -91.56 80.76 -6.90
CA LEU A 113 -92.55 80.19 -5.98
C LEU A 113 -91.93 79.11 -5.06
N PHE A 114 -91.02 78.28 -5.60
CA PHE A 114 -90.28 77.29 -4.83
C PHE A 114 -89.25 77.93 -3.89
N LEU A 115 -88.55 78.97 -4.33
CA LEU A 115 -87.60 79.71 -3.49
C LEU A 115 -88.29 80.54 -2.40
N ALA A 116 -89.50 81.03 -2.65
CA ALA A 116 -90.33 81.69 -1.64
C ALA A 116 -90.84 80.73 -0.54
N ASN A 117 -90.87 79.42 -0.83
CA ASN A 117 -91.27 78.37 0.11
C ASN A 117 -90.18 77.28 0.28
N PRO A 118 -89.06 77.57 0.99
CA PRO A 118 -87.93 76.65 1.11
C PRO A 118 -88.29 75.29 1.75
N LEU A 119 -89.24 75.27 2.69
CA LEU A 119 -89.68 74.04 3.36
C LEU A 119 -90.35 73.06 2.39
N LEU A 120 -91.09 73.57 1.41
CA LEU A 120 -91.72 72.76 0.37
C LEU A 120 -90.67 72.12 -0.54
N TYR A 121 -89.64 72.88 -0.91
CA TYR A 121 -88.50 72.37 -1.68
C TYR A 121 -87.80 71.22 -0.93
N HIS A 122 -87.46 71.42 0.35
CA HIS A 122 -86.79 70.39 1.15
C HIS A 122 -87.65 69.14 1.36
N GLY A 123 -88.96 69.29 1.57
CA GLY A 123 -89.90 68.17 1.65
C GLY A 123 -89.96 67.36 0.37
N LEU A 124 -90.07 68.04 -0.79
CA LEU A 124 -90.05 67.40 -2.11
C LEU A 124 -88.73 66.73 -2.44
N LYS A 125 -87.60 67.33 -2.04
CA LYS A 125 -86.25 66.75 -2.22
C LYS A 125 -86.12 65.40 -1.50
N TYR A 126 -86.73 65.27 -0.31
CA TYR A 126 -86.74 64.05 0.49
C TYR A 126 -87.71 63.00 -0.07
N GLU A 127 -88.93 63.39 -0.47
CA GLU A 127 -89.93 62.46 -1.03
C GLU A 127 -89.57 61.92 -2.42
N LEU A 128 -88.87 62.69 -3.25
CA LEU A 128 -88.49 62.33 -4.62
C LEU A 128 -87.09 61.71 -4.71
N GLN A 129 -86.47 61.40 -3.59
CA GLN A 129 -85.14 60.80 -3.57
C GLN A 129 -85.19 59.39 -4.19
N VAL A 130 -84.20 59.09 -5.04
CA VAL A 130 -83.90 57.82 -5.76
C VAL A 130 -84.28 57.80 -7.26
N ARG A 131 -83.22 57.97 -8.07
CA ARG A 131 -82.81 57.43 -9.39
C ARG A 131 -81.92 58.52 -10.00
N GLU A 132 -80.64 58.23 -10.24
CA GLU A 132 -79.68 59.20 -10.80
C GLU A 132 -80.20 59.68 -12.16
N SER A 133 -80.42 60.98 -12.27
CA SER A 133 -80.71 61.68 -13.51
C SER A 133 -79.39 62.14 -14.13
N PRO A 134 -79.28 62.26 -15.46
CA PRO A 134 -78.15 62.96 -16.10
C PRO A 134 -77.92 64.38 -15.53
N ALA A 135 -78.98 65.03 -15.02
CA ALA A 135 -78.88 66.32 -14.34
C ALA A 135 -78.11 66.27 -12.99
N ASP A 136 -78.07 65.12 -12.32
CA ASP A 136 -77.33 64.96 -11.06
C ASP A 136 -75.82 65.04 -11.26
N VAL A 137 -75.31 64.53 -12.40
CA VAL A 137 -73.89 64.66 -12.79
C VAL A 137 -73.54 66.14 -12.98
N PHE A 138 -74.42 66.92 -13.61
CA PHE A 138 -74.21 68.35 -13.80
C PHE A 138 -74.26 69.13 -12.47
N ILE A 139 -75.23 68.83 -11.60
CA ILE A 139 -75.32 69.45 -10.26
C ILE A 139 -74.06 69.13 -9.46
N LYS A 140 -73.59 67.88 -9.50
CA LYS A 140 -72.34 67.47 -8.82
C LYS A 140 -71.12 68.21 -9.36
N ALA A 141 -70.95 68.26 -10.68
CA ALA A 141 -69.86 69.03 -11.30
C ALA A 141 -69.95 70.53 -10.96
N PHE A 142 -71.15 71.08 -10.82
CA PHE A 142 -71.34 72.48 -10.42
C PHE A 142 -71.06 72.73 -8.93
N MET A 143 -71.37 71.76 -8.05
CA MET A 143 -70.93 71.80 -6.65
C MET A 143 -69.41 71.74 -6.55
N GLU A 144 -68.75 70.84 -7.30
CA GLU A 144 -67.29 70.77 -7.39
C GLU A 144 -66.70 72.08 -7.94
N PHE A 145 -67.33 72.69 -8.95
CA PHE A 145 -66.95 74.00 -9.46
C PHE A 145 -67.10 75.10 -8.40
N ARG A 146 -68.17 75.06 -7.61
CA ARG A 146 -68.38 76.02 -6.51
C ARG A 146 -67.28 75.88 -5.46
N ASP A 147 -66.92 74.66 -5.09
CA ASP A 147 -65.85 74.42 -4.11
C ASP A 147 -64.47 74.82 -4.67
N PHE A 148 -64.21 74.55 -5.95
CA PHE A 148 -63.03 75.06 -6.64
C PHE A 148 -62.98 76.60 -6.68
N MET A 149 -64.09 77.25 -6.98
CA MET A 149 -64.18 78.72 -6.98
C MET A 149 -63.96 79.29 -5.60
N LEU A 150 -64.49 78.63 -4.55
CA LEU A 150 -64.22 78.99 -3.17
C LEU A 150 -62.72 78.91 -2.88
N GLU A 151 -62.07 77.80 -3.19
CA GLU A 151 -60.64 77.61 -3.00
C GLU A 151 -59.81 78.69 -3.72
N ARG A 152 -60.17 79.00 -4.97
CA ARG A 152 -59.53 80.05 -5.77
C ARG A 152 -59.74 81.46 -5.23
N LEU A 153 -60.92 81.76 -4.70
CA LEU A 153 -61.24 83.08 -4.13
C LEU A 153 -60.63 83.26 -2.73
N LEU A 154 -60.29 82.16 -2.04
CA LEU A 154 -59.59 82.16 -0.75
C LEU A 154 -58.06 82.13 -0.88
N THR A 155 -57.54 81.89 -2.08
CA THR A 155 -56.09 81.82 -2.34
C THR A 155 -55.57 83.17 -2.81
N SER A 156 -54.56 83.71 -2.13
CA SER A 156 -53.88 84.95 -2.53
C SER A 156 -52.95 84.72 -3.75
N PRO A 157 -52.72 85.74 -4.61
CA PRO A 157 -51.73 85.66 -5.69
C PRO A 157 -50.32 85.28 -5.23
N GLU A 158 -49.93 85.67 -4.02
CA GLU A 158 -48.65 85.33 -3.41
C GLU A 158 -48.63 83.86 -2.97
N GLU A 159 -49.73 83.37 -2.37
CA GLU A 159 -49.89 81.96 -1.99
C GLU A 159 -49.87 81.05 -3.22
N GLU A 160 -50.51 81.45 -4.31
CA GLU A 160 -50.48 80.71 -5.58
C GLU A 160 -49.05 80.60 -6.14
N LYS A 161 -48.27 81.69 -6.08
CA LYS A 161 -46.86 81.67 -6.49
C LYS A 161 -46.01 80.76 -5.58
N GLU A 162 -46.30 80.73 -4.28
CA GLU A 162 -45.64 79.82 -3.33
C GLU A 162 -45.99 78.35 -3.63
N LYS A 163 -47.26 78.04 -3.92
CA LYS A 163 -47.70 76.70 -4.35
C LYS A 163 -46.98 76.25 -5.62
N ILE A 164 -46.90 77.12 -6.63
CA ILE A 164 -46.21 76.82 -7.89
C ILE A 164 -44.74 76.51 -7.66
N ARG A 165 -44.01 77.37 -6.92
CA ARG A 165 -42.58 77.14 -6.61
C ARG A 165 -42.37 75.85 -5.82
N PHE A 166 -43.22 75.58 -4.85
CA PHE A 166 -43.15 74.35 -4.07
C PHE A 166 -43.36 73.09 -4.93
N MET A 167 -44.32 73.15 -5.87
CA MET A 167 -44.52 72.07 -6.84
C MET A 167 -43.32 71.90 -7.79
N GLU A 168 -42.70 72.99 -8.25
CA GLU A 168 -41.50 72.96 -9.08
C GLU A 168 -40.32 72.32 -8.33
N ASP A 169 -40.10 72.70 -7.07
CA ASP A 169 -39.04 72.14 -6.23
C ASP A 169 -39.25 70.63 -5.97
N ILE A 170 -40.49 70.22 -5.69
CA ILE A 170 -40.84 68.80 -5.58
C ILE A 170 -40.59 68.08 -6.90
N SER A 171 -41.01 68.67 -8.02
CA SER A 171 -40.84 68.04 -9.34
C SER A 171 -39.37 67.82 -9.66
N LEU A 172 -38.53 68.82 -9.40
CA LEU A 172 -37.08 68.72 -9.56
C LEU A 172 -36.47 67.66 -8.64
N GLN A 173 -36.93 67.58 -7.39
CA GLN A 173 -36.46 66.56 -6.45
C GLN A 173 -36.89 65.15 -6.89
N VAL A 174 -38.12 65.01 -7.41
CA VAL A 174 -38.61 63.75 -7.98
C VAL A 174 -37.76 63.36 -9.18
N GLU A 175 -37.48 64.27 -10.11
CA GLU A 175 -36.64 64.02 -11.28
C GLU A 175 -35.24 63.52 -10.87
N LYS A 176 -34.56 64.24 -9.98
CA LYS A 176 -33.25 63.81 -9.43
C LYS A 176 -33.32 62.45 -8.74
N ASN A 177 -34.37 62.20 -7.95
CA ASN A 177 -34.55 60.90 -7.30
C ASN A 177 -34.78 59.80 -8.34
N THR A 178 -35.53 60.06 -9.41
CA THR A 178 -35.76 59.09 -10.48
C THR A 178 -34.48 58.75 -11.23
N GLU A 179 -33.62 59.74 -11.51
CA GLU A 179 -32.30 59.52 -12.12
C GLU A 179 -31.38 58.68 -11.23
N ILE A 180 -31.36 58.96 -9.92
CA ILE A 180 -30.57 58.16 -8.96
C ILE A 180 -31.11 56.73 -8.90
N ILE A 181 -32.43 56.56 -8.88
CA ILE A 181 -33.06 55.23 -8.87
C ILE A 181 -32.72 54.47 -10.16
N SER A 182 -32.79 55.11 -11.34
CA SER A 182 -32.45 54.43 -12.59
C SER A 182 -30.98 54.05 -12.65
N ALA A 183 -30.06 54.93 -12.24
CA ALA A 183 -28.63 54.64 -12.18
C ALA A 183 -28.31 53.47 -11.23
N LEU A 184 -28.93 53.44 -10.04
CA LEU A 184 -28.77 52.34 -9.09
C LEU A 184 -29.38 51.03 -9.61
N GLN A 185 -30.50 51.10 -10.34
CA GLN A 185 -31.10 49.93 -10.99
C GLN A 185 -30.20 49.37 -12.09
N GLU A 186 -29.57 50.23 -12.89
CA GLU A 186 -28.59 49.84 -13.91
C GLU A 186 -27.34 49.21 -13.28
N GLU A 187 -26.78 49.80 -12.23
CA GLU A 187 -25.63 49.25 -11.51
C GLU A 187 -25.96 47.88 -10.89
N LEU A 188 -27.14 47.75 -10.29
CA LEU A 188 -27.61 46.48 -9.75
C LEU A 188 -27.77 45.42 -10.85
N ALA A 189 -28.35 45.79 -12.00
CA ALA A 189 -28.51 44.89 -13.15
C ALA A 189 -27.14 44.43 -13.69
N ALA A 190 -26.18 45.35 -13.83
CA ALA A 190 -24.81 45.03 -14.26
C ALA A 190 -24.08 44.11 -13.27
N ALA A 191 -24.24 44.35 -11.96
CA ALA A 191 -23.68 43.49 -10.92
C ALA A 191 -24.29 42.08 -10.93
N ILE A 192 -25.60 41.97 -11.12
CA ILE A 192 -26.31 40.69 -11.27
C ILE A 192 -25.80 39.94 -12.50
N GLN A 193 -25.70 40.61 -13.66
CA GLN A 193 -25.21 40.00 -14.89
C GLN A 193 -23.78 39.49 -14.72
N THR A 194 -22.88 40.31 -14.16
CA THR A 194 -21.48 39.93 -13.92
C THR A 194 -21.39 38.69 -13.04
N ARG A 195 -22.15 38.67 -11.93
CA ARG A 195 -22.24 37.50 -11.05
C ARG A 195 -22.73 36.26 -11.79
N ASP A 196 -23.79 36.39 -12.58
CA ASP A 196 -24.38 35.26 -13.31
C ASP A 196 -23.43 34.70 -14.37
N GLU A 197 -22.64 35.55 -15.02
CA GLU A 197 -21.55 35.13 -15.91
C GLU A 197 -20.42 34.40 -15.17
N GLU A 198 -20.04 34.86 -13.98
CA GLU A 198 -19.06 34.15 -13.15
C GLU A 198 -19.57 32.77 -12.72
N VAL A 199 -20.84 32.69 -12.30
CA VAL A 199 -21.48 31.44 -11.92
C VAL A 199 -21.47 30.47 -13.10
N LYS A 200 -21.88 30.90 -14.30
CA LYS A 200 -21.82 30.08 -15.52
C LYS A 200 -20.40 29.60 -15.83
N ARG A 201 -19.38 30.46 -15.67
CA ARG A 201 -17.96 30.08 -15.87
C ARG A 201 -17.52 29.02 -14.86
N LYS A 202 -17.87 29.18 -13.59
CA LYS A 202 -17.55 28.22 -12.53
C LYS A 202 -18.30 26.90 -12.73
N ASP A 203 -19.58 26.95 -13.07
CA ASP A 203 -20.38 25.75 -13.39
C ASP A 203 -19.78 24.97 -14.55
N LYS A 204 -19.31 25.66 -15.60
CA LYS A 204 -18.65 24.98 -16.70
C LYS A 204 -17.34 24.30 -16.29
N THR A 205 -16.57 24.97 -15.42
CA THR A 205 -15.35 24.39 -14.86
C THR A 205 -15.66 23.16 -14.02
N ILE A 206 -16.73 23.20 -13.21
CA ILE A 206 -17.20 22.06 -12.41
C ILE A 206 -17.60 20.89 -13.30
N GLU A 207 -18.34 21.11 -14.39
CA GLU A 207 -18.67 20.05 -15.36
C GLU A 207 -17.42 19.42 -15.99
N ASN A 208 -16.47 20.25 -16.43
CA ASN A 208 -15.23 19.77 -17.04
C ASN A 208 -14.39 18.96 -16.03
N LEU A 209 -14.34 19.37 -14.76
CA LEU A 209 -13.66 18.64 -13.71
C LEU A 209 -14.37 17.31 -13.38
N LYS A 210 -15.70 17.31 -13.29
CA LYS A 210 -16.49 16.08 -13.08
C LYS A 210 -16.24 15.06 -14.19
N THR A 211 -16.30 15.49 -15.44
CA THR A 211 -16.05 14.61 -16.60
C THR A 211 -14.61 14.11 -16.62
N SER A 212 -13.62 14.95 -16.28
CA SER A 212 -12.22 14.54 -16.15
C SER A 212 -12.04 13.48 -15.05
N ILE A 213 -12.63 13.67 -13.88
CA ILE A 213 -12.58 12.70 -12.77
C ILE A 213 -13.21 11.36 -13.18
N GLU A 214 -14.39 11.39 -13.84
CA GLU A 214 -15.04 10.17 -14.32
C GLU A 214 -14.19 9.42 -15.36
N ASN A 215 -13.56 10.15 -16.28
CA ASN A 215 -12.69 9.57 -17.30
C ASN A 215 -11.43 8.97 -16.67
N LEU A 216 -10.80 9.68 -15.73
CA LEU A 216 -9.66 9.17 -14.96
C LEU A 216 -10.04 7.91 -14.17
N ALA A 217 -11.18 7.92 -13.49
CA ALA A 217 -11.64 6.75 -12.74
C ALA A 217 -11.89 5.53 -13.65
N LYS A 218 -12.47 5.75 -14.84
CA LYS A 218 -12.65 4.69 -15.87
C LYS A 218 -11.29 4.19 -16.38
N GLY A 219 -10.35 5.11 -16.64
CA GLY A 219 -8.97 4.78 -17.06
C GLY A 219 -8.24 3.94 -16.02
N CYS A 220 -8.16 4.41 -14.77
CA CYS A 220 -7.53 3.68 -13.67
C CYS A 220 -8.16 2.29 -13.48
N LYS A 221 -9.49 2.16 -13.58
CA LYS A 221 -10.18 0.87 -13.48
C LYS A 221 -9.76 -0.08 -14.61
N ALA A 222 -9.63 0.42 -15.84
CA ALA A 222 -9.18 -0.38 -16.97
C ALA A 222 -7.71 -0.81 -16.82
N GLU A 223 -6.83 0.11 -16.39
CA GLU A 223 -5.41 -0.18 -16.13
C GLU A 223 -5.25 -1.23 -15.03
N ILE A 224 -5.95 -1.10 -13.90
CA ILE A 224 -5.94 -2.09 -12.82
C ILE A 224 -6.40 -3.45 -13.34
N GLN A 225 -7.46 -3.50 -14.15
CA GLN A 225 -7.94 -4.76 -14.74
C GLN A 225 -6.92 -5.37 -15.70
N GLN A 226 -6.19 -4.56 -16.46
CA GLN A 226 -5.13 -5.02 -17.36
C GLN A 226 -3.95 -5.59 -16.57
N ILE A 227 -3.42 -4.83 -15.60
CA ILE A 227 -2.33 -5.27 -14.71
C ILE A 227 -2.69 -6.59 -14.02
N MET A 228 -3.92 -6.71 -13.52
CA MET A 228 -4.40 -7.94 -12.88
C MET A 228 -4.47 -9.13 -13.85
N LYS A 229 -4.86 -8.90 -15.12
CA LYS A 229 -4.90 -9.96 -16.14
C LYS A 229 -3.50 -10.39 -16.55
N GLU A 230 -2.62 -9.44 -16.81
CA GLU A 230 -1.21 -9.68 -17.15
C GLU A 230 -0.47 -10.38 -16.00
N GLY A 231 -0.66 -9.90 -14.77
CA GLY A 231 -0.09 -10.53 -13.57
C GLY A 231 -0.56 -11.96 -13.37
N LYS A 232 -1.86 -12.26 -13.57
CA LYS A 232 -2.38 -13.64 -13.51
C LYS A 232 -1.82 -14.53 -14.62
N LYS A 233 -1.65 -13.99 -15.83
CA LYS A 233 -1.05 -14.72 -16.95
C LYS A 233 0.41 -15.06 -16.63
N GLN A 234 1.20 -14.07 -16.21
CA GLN A 234 2.60 -14.28 -15.84
C GLN A 234 2.74 -15.27 -14.69
N GLN A 235 1.91 -15.15 -13.64
CA GLN A 235 1.91 -16.10 -12.52
C GLN A 235 1.69 -17.54 -12.99
N LYS A 236 0.77 -17.75 -13.93
CA LYS A 236 0.48 -19.08 -14.48
C LYS A 236 1.66 -19.62 -15.28
N GLU A 237 2.25 -18.80 -16.16
CA GLU A 237 3.43 -19.17 -16.96
C GLU A 237 4.63 -19.51 -16.06
N ASP A 238 4.89 -18.71 -15.01
CA ASP A 238 5.97 -18.96 -14.06
C ASP A 238 5.73 -20.24 -13.24
N GLN A 239 4.48 -20.51 -12.87
CA GLN A 239 4.10 -21.72 -12.14
C GLN A 239 4.32 -22.97 -13.02
N GLU A 240 3.88 -22.94 -14.28
CA GLU A 240 4.09 -24.03 -15.25
C GLU A 240 5.60 -24.23 -15.50
N ALA A 241 6.35 -23.15 -15.76
CA ALA A 241 7.79 -23.23 -15.96
C ALA A 241 8.53 -23.77 -14.72
N SER A 242 8.08 -23.43 -13.51
CA SER A 242 8.62 -23.97 -12.27
C SER A 242 8.29 -25.45 -12.09
N GLN A 243 7.07 -25.86 -12.41
CA GLN A 243 6.65 -27.27 -12.36
C GLN A 243 7.48 -28.12 -13.31
N ASP A 244 7.71 -27.65 -14.54
CA ASP A 244 8.55 -28.30 -15.53
C ASP A 244 10.00 -28.44 -15.05
N ARG A 245 10.57 -27.39 -14.44
CA ARG A 245 11.92 -27.45 -13.84
C ARG A 245 11.99 -28.48 -12.72
N CYS A 246 11.01 -28.50 -11.83
CA CYS A 246 10.92 -29.48 -10.76
C CYS A 246 10.84 -30.91 -11.31
N ALA A 247 10.02 -31.15 -12.34
CA ALA A 247 9.88 -32.46 -12.96
C ALA A 247 11.21 -32.93 -13.59
N ARG A 248 11.93 -32.04 -14.30
CA ARG A 248 13.26 -32.34 -14.87
C ARG A 248 14.27 -32.71 -13.78
N LEU A 249 14.35 -31.91 -12.72
CA LEU A 249 15.25 -32.18 -11.59
C LEU A 249 14.91 -33.49 -10.87
N GLN A 250 13.62 -33.80 -10.69
CA GLN A 250 13.19 -35.07 -10.11
C GLN A 250 13.62 -36.26 -10.98
N HIS A 251 13.47 -36.15 -12.30
CA HIS A 251 13.94 -37.18 -13.23
C HIS A 251 15.47 -37.36 -13.16
N ASP A 252 16.23 -36.27 -13.11
CA ASP A 252 17.69 -36.33 -12.97
C ASP A 252 18.13 -36.97 -11.64
N ILE A 253 17.44 -36.65 -10.53
CA ILE A 253 17.68 -37.28 -9.23
C ILE A 253 17.43 -38.80 -9.32
N GLN A 254 16.33 -39.22 -9.94
CA GLN A 254 16.03 -40.64 -10.10
C GLN A 254 17.08 -41.35 -10.96
N ARG A 255 17.49 -40.74 -12.08
CA ARG A 255 18.54 -41.25 -12.96
C ARG A 255 19.89 -41.40 -12.22
N LEU A 256 20.30 -40.37 -11.48
CA LEU A 256 21.54 -40.39 -10.71
C LEU A 256 21.50 -41.42 -9.59
N ARG A 257 20.37 -41.57 -8.89
CA ARG A 257 20.19 -42.63 -7.88
C ARG A 257 20.33 -44.02 -8.48
N ALA A 258 19.71 -44.26 -9.64
CA ALA A 258 19.83 -45.55 -10.34
C ALA A 258 21.28 -45.82 -10.75
N HIS A 259 21.98 -44.81 -11.31
CA HIS A 259 23.38 -44.92 -11.68
C HIS A 259 24.29 -45.19 -10.47
N TYR A 260 24.09 -44.47 -9.37
CA TYR A 260 24.83 -44.67 -8.12
C TYR A 260 24.63 -46.09 -7.58
N ASN A 261 23.40 -46.57 -7.51
CA ASN A 261 23.11 -47.92 -7.04
C ASN A 261 23.76 -49.00 -7.91
N ALA A 262 23.74 -48.82 -9.24
CA ALA A 262 24.43 -49.73 -10.15
C ALA A 262 25.95 -49.75 -9.91
N LEU A 263 26.56 -48.59 -9.69
CA LEU A 263 27.98 -48.48 -9.40
C LEU A 263 28.35 -49.15 -8.06
N VAL A 264 27.54 -48.93 -7.02
CA VAL A 264 27.72 -49.59 -5.70
C VAL A 264 27.68 -51.11 -5.85
N LEU A 265 26.73 -51.66 -6.61
CA LEU A 265 26.64 -53.10 -6.87
C LEU A 265 27.88 -53.62 -7.62
N LYS A 266 28.35 -52.90 -8.65
CA LYS A 266 29.56 -53.25 -9.40
C LYS A 266 30.78 -53.27 -8.50
N HIS A 267 30.97 -52.24 -7.68
CA HIS A 267 32.09 -52.15 -6.74
C HIS A 267 32.04 -53.25 -5.67
N ARG A 268 30.84 -53.54 -5.14
CA ARG A 268 30.66 -54.65 -4.19
C ARG A 268 31.01 -55.99 -4.82
N ALA A 269 30.64 -56.23 -6.08
CA ALA A 269 31.00 -57.45 -6.79
C ALA A 269 32.51 -57.58 -7.01
N SER A 270 33.18 -56.50 -7.46
CA SER A 270 34.64 -56.51 -7.63
C SER A 270 35.38 -56.70 -6.30
N GLU A 271 34.90 -56.06 -5.23
CA GLU A 271 35.47 -56.19 -3.90
C GLU A 271 35.37 -57.62 -3.36
N LEU A 272 34.22 -58.29 -3.58
CA LEU A 272 34.04 -59.70 -3.21
C LEU A 272 34.98 -60.63 -3.98
N VAL A 273 35.27 -60.34 -5.25
CA VAL A 273 36.24 -61.11 -6.05
C VAL A 273 37.65 -60.95 -5.46
N LEU A 274 38.09 -59.72 -5.21
CA LEU A 274 39.39 -59.43 -4.61
C LEU A 274 39.53 -60.06 -3.20
N ARG A 275 38.47 -60.02 -2.38
CA ARG A 275 38.46 -60.73 -1.09
C ARG A 275 38.66 -62.23 -1.25
N LYS A 276 37.99 -62.86 -2.22
CA LYS A 276 38.15 -64.30 -2.51
C LYS A 276 39.57 -64.63 -2.97
N GLU A 277 40.17 -63.80 -3.81
CA GLU A 277 41.56 -63.96 -4.27
C GLU A 277 42.54 -63.81 -3.10
N LYS A 278 42.39 -62.76 -2.28
CA LYS A 278 43.16 -62.57 -1.05
C LYS A 278 43.11 -63.82 -0.16
N CYS A 279 41.92 -64.34 0.14
CA CYS A 279 41.78 -65.55 0.95
C CYS A 279 42.38 -66.82 0.30
N LYS A 280 42.49 -66.89 -1.03
CA LYS A 280 43.20 -68.00 -1.71
C LYS A 280 44.70 -67.88 -1.47
N THR A 281 45.28 -66.71 -1.74
CA THR A 281 46.71 -66.46 -1.55
C THR A 281 47.12 -66.60 -0.08
N GLU A 282 46.32 -66.10 0.87
CA GLU A 282 46.57 -66.28 2.31
C GLU A 282 46.61 -67.76 2.70
N ARG A 283 45.72 -68.60 2.16
CA ARG A 283 45.74 -70.05 2.39
C ARG A 283 46.98 -70.71 1.78
N GLU A 284 47.45 -70.24 0.63
CA GLU A 284 48.68 -70.74 0.02
C GLU A 284 49.91 -70.37 0.85
N ILE A 285 49.97 -69.13 1.35
CA ILE A 285 51.02 -68.67 2.28
C ILE A 285 51.00 -69.52 3.55
N GLN A 286 49.83 -69.75 4.16
CA GLN A 286 49.71 -70.60 5.35
C GLN A 286 50.21 -72.02 5.10
N LYS A 287 49.92 -72.61 3.93
CA LYS A 287 50.46 -73.92 3.55
C LYS A 287 51.99 -73.91 3.44
N TRP A 288 52.58 -72.85 2.86
CA TRP A 288 54.03 -72.72 2.76
C TRP A 288 54.70 -72.52 4.12
N VAL A 289 54.10 -71.72 4.99
CA VAL A 289 54.54 -71.54 6.38
C VAL A 289 54.51 -72.88 7.12
N GLN A 290 53.40 -73.61 7.07
CA GLN A 290 53.30 -74.94 7.70
C GLN A 290 54.36 -75.90 7.18
N LYS A 291 54.59 -75.95 5.87
CA LYS A 291 55.65 -76.80 5.29
C LYS A 291 57.03 -76.41 5.81
N TYR A 292 57.32 -75.11 5.87
CA TYR A 292 58.58 -74.60 6.38
C TYR A 292 58.77 -74.94 7.86
N ASP A 293 57.74 -74.72 8.69
CA ASP A 293 57.79 -75.03 10.13
C ASP A 293 58.02 -76.54 10.36
N THR A 294 57.35 -77.41 9.58
CA THR A 294 57.57 -78.87 9.65
C THR A 294 59.00 -79.25 9.26
N ASP A 295 59.49 -78.79 8.10
CA ASP A 295 60.86 -79.11 7.64
C ASP A 295 61.91 -78.57 8.63
N MET A 296 61.76 -77.33 9.11
CA MET A 296 62.65 -76.78 10.12
C MET A 296 62.62 -77.58 11.43
N SER A 297 61.45 -78.04 11.88
CA SER A 297 61.33 -78.90 13.06
C SER A 297 62.00 -80.26 12.85
N GLU A 298 61.85 -80.88 11.68
CA GLU A 298 62.51 -82.14 11.32
C GLU A 298 64.04 -81.98 11.26
N LYS A 299 64.53 -80.88 10.65
CA LYS A 299 65.96 -80.56 10.62
C LYS A 299 66.52 -80.30 12.02
N GLN A 300 65.77 -79.59 12.86
CA GLN A 300 66.18 -79.33 14.24
C GLN A 300 66.24 -80.63 15.04
N ALA A 301 65.25 -81.51 14.93
CA ALA A 301 65.26 -82.83 15.57
C ALA A 301 66.46 -83.67 15.11
N ALA A 302 66.72 -83.75 13.81
CA ALA A 302 67.88 -84.48 13.28
C ALA A 302 69.22 -83.88 13.74
N TYR A 303 69.31 -82.54 13.83
CA TYR A 303 70.50 -81.87 14.37
C TYR A 303 70.69 -82.21 15.85
N GLU A 304 69.64 -82.18 16.65
CA GLU A 304 69.68 -82.53 18.08
C GLU A 304 70.06 -84.00 18.30
N GLU A 305 69.54 -84.93 17.50
CA GLU A 305 69.94 -86.34 17.50
C GLU A 305 71.43 -86.50 17.17
N LEU A 306 71.89 -85.89 16.08
CA LEU A 306 73.31 -85.94 15.70
C LEU A 306 74.20 -85.29 16.77
N GLN A 307 73.76 -84.20 17.37
CA GLN A 307 74.48 -83.53 18.44
C GLN A 307 74.54 -84.41 19.70
N ALA A 308 73.49 -85.18 20.00
CA ALA A 308 73.48 -86.15 21.09
C ALA A 308 74.50 -87.27 20.83
N VAL A 309 74.47 -87.88 19.65
CA VAL A 309 75.47 -88.90 19.24
C VAL A 309 76.88 -88.33 19.28
N TYR A 310 77.10 -87.13 18.74
CA TYR A 310 78.42 -86.48 18.78
C TYR A 310 78.91 -86.25 20.22
N LYS A 311 78.03 -85.88 21.15
CA LYS A 311 78.38 -85.73 22.57
C LYS A 311 78.79 -87.08 23.17
N GLU A 312 78.01 -88.14 22.92
CA GLU A 312 78.32 -89.49 23.38
C GLU A 312 79.66 -89.99 22.81
N GLU A 313 79.88 -89.87 21.50
CA GLU A 313 81.14 -90.25 20.85
C GLU A 313 82.32 -89.45 21.39
N LYS A 314 82.14 -88.15 21.67
CA LYS A 314 83.17 -87.30 22.26
C LYS A 314 83.53 -87.75 23.68
N GLU A 315 82.53 -88.12 24.49
CA GLU A 315 82.75 -88.67 25.83
C GLU A 315 83.45 -90.03 25.76
N GLN A 316 83.02 -90.92 24.85
CA GLN A 316 83.68 -92.20 24.62
C GLN A 316 85.13 -92.02 24.16
N LEU A 317 85.40 -91.08 23.25
CA LEU A 317 86.75 -90.76 22.80
C LEU A 317 87.60 -90.24 23.95
N ALA A 318 87.08 -89.36 24.81
CA ALA A 318 87.78 -88.86 25.97
C ALA A 318 88.18 -90.00 26.93
N LEU A 319 87.24 -90.92 27.22
CA LEU A 319 87.51 -92.12 28.02
C LEU A 319 88.57 -93.03 27.37
N LEU A 320 88.53 -93.18 26.05
CA LEU A 320 89.49 -94.01 25.32
C LEU A 320 90.89 -93.36 25.33
N MET A 321 90.97 -92.04 25.17
CA MET A 321 92.22 -91.28 25.25
C MET A 321 92.84 -91.38 26.66
N GLU A 322 92.02 -91.30 27.71
CA GLU A 322 92.47 -91.49 29.09
C GLU A 322 93.04 -92.90 29.30
N LYS A 323 92.31 -93.93 28.85
CA LYS A 323 92.81 -95.32 28.88
C LYS A 323 94.10 -95.50 28.09
N HIS A 324 94.20 -94.91 26.90
CA HIS A 324 95.40 -94.98 26.07
C HIS A 324 96.59 -94.26 26.73
N ALA A 325 96.37 -93.13 27.41
CA ALA A 325 97.40 -92.43 28.15
C ALA A 325 97.93 -93.28 29.32
N LEU A 326 97.05 -93.93 30.07
CA LEU A 326 97.44 -94.90 31.10
C LEU A 326 98.23 -96.07 30.51
N LEU A 327 97.75 -96.66 29.42
CA LEU A 327 98.44 -97.76 28.75
C LEU A 327 99.83 -97.37 28.23
N LEU A 328 100.00 -96.14 27.75
CA LEU A 328 101.30 -95.59 27.35
C LEU A 328 102.24 -95.44 28.55
N GLN A 329 101.74 -94.96 29.69
CA GLN A 329 102.52 -94.87 30.93
C GLN A 329 102.99 -96.27 31.36
N GLU A 330 102.07 -97.23 31.45
CA GLU A 330 102.41 -98.63 31.76
C GLU A 330 103.41 -99.22 30.75
N TYR A 331 103.25 -98.94 29.46
CA TYR A 331 104.18 -99.39 28.44
C TYR A 331 105.58 -98.80 28.63
N THR A 332 105.68 -97.49 28.94
CA THR A 332 106.97 -96.85 29.23
C THR A 332 107.61 -97.41 30.50
N GLU A 333 106.82 -97.69 31.55
CA GLU A 333 107.30 -98.34 32.77
C GLU A 333 107.84 -99.75 32.45
N ILE A 334 107.13 -100.56 31.68
CA ILE A 334 107.59 -101.89 31.25
C ILE A 334 108.88 -101.80 30.41
N GLU A 335 108.98 -100.83 29.50
CA GLU A 335 110.18 -100.61 28.70
C GLU A 335 111.38 -100.20 29.58
N GLU A 336 111.17 -99.33 30.57
CA GLU A 336 112.18 -98.94 31.54
C GLU A 336 112.57 -100.10 32.44
N GLU A 337 111.62 -100.88 32.95
CA GLU A 337 111.87 -102.09 33.72
C GLU A 337 112.70 -103.10 32.91
N ARG A 338 112.35 -103.34 31.65
CA ARG A 338 113.14 -104.20 30.74
C ARG A 338 114.53 -103.65 30.49
N ARG A 339 114.69 -102.32 30.39
CA ARG A 339 115.99 -101.65 30.24
C ARG A 339 116.85 -101.87 31.49
N MET A 340 116.28 -101.64 32.68
CA MET A 340 116.93 -101.86 33.97
C MET A 340 117.27 -103.34 34.20
N LEU A 341 116.41 -104.26 33.77
CA LEU A 341 116.66 -105.70 33.88
C LEU A 341 117.82 -106.13 32.98
N LYS A 342 117.83 -105.67 31.71
CA LYS A 342 118.97 -105.88 30.80
C LYS A 342 120.26 -105.29 31.34
N GLU A 343 120.22 -104.09 31.92
CA GLU A 343 121.40 -103.45 32.52
C GLU A 343 121.92 -104.26 33.72
N LYS A 344 121.02 -104.79 34.57
CA LYS A 344 121.37 -105.72 35.66
C LYS A 344 121.93 -107.05 35.16
N GLU A 345 121.37 -107.62 34.10
CA GLU A 345 121.89 -108.84 33.46
C GLU A 345 123.29 -108.59 32.88
N GLU A 346 123.50 -107.45 32.23
CA GLU A 346 124.82 -107.04 31.73
C GLU A 346 125.83 -106.78 32.86
N GLU A 347 125.40 -106.19 33.99
CA GLU A 347 126.21 -106.05 35.20
C GLU A 347 126.57 -107.40 35.81
N ALA A 348 125.59 -108.29 35.97
CA ALA A 348 125.79 -109.64 36.49
C ALA A 348 126.74 -110.44 35.58
N ALA A 349 126.58 -110.35 34.26
CA ALA A 349 127.48 -110.97 33.29
C ALA A 349 128.90 -110.37 33.37
N ARG A 350 129.03 -109.05 33.58
CA ARG A 350 130.33 -108.39 33.83
C ARG A 350 130.98 -108.89 35.12
N GLU A 351 130.21 -109.05 36.19
CA GLU A 351 130.68 -109.59 37.46
C GLU A 351 131.08 -111.06 37.35
N GLU A 352 130.25 -111.88 36.69
CA GLU A 352 130.50 -113.29 36.48
C GLU A 352 131.72 -113.50 35.58
N ALA A 353 131.90 -112.68 34.53
CA ALA A 353 133.15 -112.64 33.77
C ALA A 353 134.35 -112.28 34.65
N ARG A 354 134.19 -111.40 35.64
CA ARG A 354 135.23 -111.05 36.63
C ARG A 354 135.53 -112.23 37.57
N ARG A 355 134.50 -112.91 38.10
CA ARG A 355 134.60 -114.12 38.94
C ARG A 355 135.24 -115.27 38.16
N ASN A 356 134.85 -115.49 36.91
CA ASN A 356 135.41 -116.52 36.04
C ASN A 356 136.87 -116.22 35.69
N LYS A 357 137.27 -114.97 35.48
CA LYS A 357 138.69 -114.59 35.32
C LYS A 357 139.51 -114.89 36.58
N ALA A 358 138.97 -114.58 37.77
CA ALA A 358 139.61 -114.92 39.04
C ALA A 358 139.71 -116.44 39.24
N ALA A 359 138.62 -117.19 38.99
CA ALA A 359 138.60 -118.65 39.04
C ALA A 359 139.58 -119.28 38.04
N THR A 360 139.72 -118.72 36.84
CA THR A 360 140.68 -119.18 35.83
C THR A 360 142.12 -118.93 36.28
N CYS A 361 142.41 -117.79 36.93
CA CYS A 361 143.74 -117.54 37.52
C CYS A 361 144.07 -118.52 38.66
N ILE A 362 143.11 -118.79 39.55
CA ILE A 362 143.29 -119.75 40.65
C ILE A 362 143.45 -121.18 40.11
N GLN A 363 142.62 -121.58 39.14
CA GLN A 363 142.72 -122.88 38.47
C GLN A 363 144.03 -123.01 37.68
N ALA A 364 144.52 -121.95 37.04
CA ALA A 364 145.81 -121.96 36.34
C ALA A 364 146.99 -122.09 37.32
N PHE A 365 146.92 -121.43 38.48
CA PHE A 365 147.94 -121.54 39.52
C PHE A 365 147.97 -122.95 40.14
N TRP A 366 146.81 -123.54 40.45
CA TRP A 366 146.68 -124.91 40.99
C TRP A 366 147.05 -125.99 39.97
N LYS A 367 146.58 -125.88 38.72
CA LYS A 367 147.00 -126.78 37.63
C LYS A 367 148.51 -126.67 37.38
N GLY A 368 149.10 -125.48 37.52
CA GLY A 368 150.55 -125.29 37.46
C GLY A 368 151.31 -125.94 38.63
N TYR A 369 150.77 -125.89 39.85
CA TYR A 369 151.37 -126.54 41.03
C TYR A 369 151.28 -128.08 40.95
N LEU A 370 150.10 -128.61 40.58
CA LEU A 370 149.86 -130.05 40.43
C LEU A 370 150.73 -130.67 39.32
N VAL A 371 150.93 -129.95 38.22
CA VAL A 371 151.80 -130.38 37.11
C VAL A 371 153.29 -130.32 37.47
N ARG A 372 153.71 -129.44 38.40
CA ARG A 372 155.11 -129.35 38.85
C ARG A 372 155.47 -130.30 39.99
N SER A 373 154.50 -130.79 40.75
CA SER A 373 154.71 -131.76 41.83
C SER A 373 154.83 -133.22 41.33
N ILE A 374 154.25 -133.57 40.18
CA ILE A 374 154.14 -134.97 39.71
C ILE A 374 155.20 -135.32 38.64
N TYR A 375 155.96 -134.34 38.11
CA TYR A 375 156.93 -134.53 37.02
C TYR A 375 158.41 -134.42 37.43
N LYS A 376 158.82 -135.19 38.47
CA LYS A 376 160.25 -135.48 38.77
C LYS A 376 160.65 -136.97 38.70
N SER A 377 159.76 -137.87 38.29
CA SER A 377 160.16 -139.24 37.90
C SER A 377 159.31 -139.77 36.74
N LYS A 378 159.99 -140.09 35.63
CA LYS A 378 159.54 -140.63 34.32
C LYS A 378 159.23 -139.57 33.24
N LEU A 379 160.15 -139.43 32.28
CA LEU A 379 160.04 -138.49 31.14
C LEU A 379 160.27 -139.23 29.81
N LYS A 380 159.24 -139.31 28.97
CA LYS A 380 159.33 -139.73 27.56
C LYS A 380 158.25 -139.03 26.71
N LYS A 381 158.73 -138.28 25.68
CA LYS A 381 158.16 -137.98 24.33
C LYS A 381 156.71 -137.44 24.25
N GLY A 382 156.36 -136.38 23.51
CA GLY A 382 157.08 -135.52 22.56
C GLY A 382 156.11 -134.61 21.77
N LYS A 383 156.66 -133.50 21.22
CA LYS A 383 156.38 -132.78 19.95
C LYS A 383 154.90 -132.62 19.48
N GLY A 384 154.35 -131.41 19.40
CA GLY A 384 154.54 -130.38 18.32
C GLY A 384 153.16 -130.04 17.71
N LYS A 385 152.87 -129.06 16.83
CA LYS A 385 153.46 -127.82 16.27
C LYS A 385 152.41 -127.29 15.26
N GLY A 386 152.26 -125.96 15.07
CA GLY A 386 151.57 -125.33 13.91
C GLY A 386 150.56 -124.25 14.35
N LYS A 387 150.68 -122.94 14.07
CA LYS A 387 150.97 -122.12 12.86
C LYS A 387 149.78 -122.01 11.90
N GLY A 388 149.21 -120.81 11.74
CA GLY A 388 148.22 -120.48 10.71
C GLY A 388 147.86 -118.98 10.69
N LYS A 389 147.82 -118.41 9.49
CA LYS A 389 147.74 -116.99 9.09
C LYS A 389 146.43 -116.81 8.30
N GLY A 390 145.78 -115.65 8.32
CA GLY A 390 144.60 -115.44 7.46
C GLY A 390 144.07 -114.00 7.43
N LYS A 391 143.77 -113.52 6.22
CA LYS A 391 143.37 -112.16 5.79
C LYS A 391 142.07 -112.33 4.99
N GLY A 392 141.11 -111.40 5.03
CA GLY A 392 139.93 -111.49 4.16
C GLY A 392 138.89 -110.38 4.33
N LYS A 393 138.34 -109.92 3.20
CA LYS A 393 137.48 -108.75 2.97
C LYS A 393 136.19 -109.28 2.27
N GLY A 394 134.99 -108.72 2.50
CA GLY A 394 133.81 -109.04 1.67
C GLY A 394 132.46 -108.52 2.16
N LYS A 395 131.71 -107.87 1.26
CA LYS A 395 130.40 -107.18 1.38
C LYS A 395 129.18 -108.12 1.50
N GLY A 396 128.02 -107.58 1.97
CA GLY A 396 126.71 -107.90 1.38
C GLY A 396 125.42 -107.69 2.22
N LYS A 397 124.67 -106.60 1.95
CA LYS A 397 123.21 -106.34 1.98
C LYS A 397 122.25 -107.02 3.00
N GLY A 398 121.31 -106.20 3.53
CA GLY A 398 119.92 -106.61 3.77
C GLY A 398 119.12 -105.79 4.80
N LYS A 399 118.23 -104.92 4.29
CA LYS A 399 117.11 -104.14 4.90
C LYS A 399 117.38 -103.18 6.06
#